data_AF-A0A542EAN7-F1
#
_entry.id   AF-A0A542EAN7-F1
#
_cell.length_a   1.000
_cell.length_b   1.000
_cell.length_c   1.000
_cell.angle_alpha   90.00
_cell.angle_beta   90.00
_cell.angle_gamma   90.00
#
_symmetry.space_group_name_H-M   'P 1'
#
loop_
_entity.id
_entity.type
_entity.pdbx_description
1 polymer ?
#
loop_
_entity_poly.entity_id
_entity_poly.type
_entity_poly.pdbx_seq_one_letter_code
_entity_poly.pdbx_strand_id
1 'polypeptide(L)'
;MPVLTQFVPSGPSGRSVVNHDLSRLFAAVTSARVADRQARGRLRWDDPFRPDAYRLASSLRAYARALEGYRLPVPPVIRDELRLRSGLPL
;
A
#
# COMPACT_ATOMS: atom_id res chain seq x y z
N MET A 1 -48.32 23.95 -3.35
CA MET A 1 -47.53 22.72 -3.09
C MET A 1 -47.26 22.08 -4.44
N PRO A 2 -45.99 22.00 -4.88
CA PRO A 2 -45.04 21.06 -4.29
C PRO A 2 -43.63 21.65 -4.01
N VAL A 3 -42.97 21.08 -3.00
CA VAL A 3 -41.54 21.23 -2.75
C VAL A 3 -40.81 20.29 -3.71
N LEU A 4 -40.02 20.87 -4.62
CA LEU A 4 -39.08 20.12 -5.45
C LEU A 4 -37.92 19.71 -4.54
N THR A 5 -37.95 18.46 -4.09
CA THR A 5 -36.84 17.80 -3.42
C THR A 5 -35.65 17.80 -4.37
N GLN A 6 -34.67 18.65 -4.05
CA GLN A 6 -33.41 18.72 -4.78
C GLN A 6 -32.69 17.38 -4.60
N PHE A 7 -32.47 16.69 -5.72
CA PHE A 7 -31.62 15.51 -5.77
C PHE A 7 -30.17 16.00 -5.60
N VAL A 8 -29.65 15.89 -4.38
CA VAL A 8 -28.25 16.19 -4.10
C VAL A 8 -27.41 15.16 -4.85
N PRO A 9 -26.48 15.57 -5.74
CA PRO A 9 -25.59 14.63 -6.39
C PRO A 9 -24.76 13.96 -5.30
N SER A 10 -24.96 12.66 -5.13
CA SER A 10 -24.09 11.84 -4.30
C SER A 10 -22.71 11.87 -4.96
N GLY A 11 -21.84 12.78 -4.49
CA GLY A 11 -20.43 12.76 -4.82
C GLY A 11 -19.86 11.36 -4.53
N PRO A 12 -18.77 10.96 -5.20
CA PRO A 12 -18.25 9.60 -5.14
C PRO A 12 -18.17 9.18 -3.67
N SER A 13 -19.07 8.26 -3.28
CA SER A 13 -19.27 7.84 -1.90
C SER A 13 -17.89 7.60 -1.29
N GLY A 14 -17.52 8.27 -0.20
CA GLY A 14 -16.13 8.25 0.30
C GLY A 14 -15.54 6.84 0.45
N ARG A 15 -16.40 5.83 0.66
CA ARG A 15 -16.09 4.40 0.62
C ARG A 15 -15.49 3.90 -0.71
N SER A 16 -15.97 4.40 -1.85
CA SER A 16 -15.45 4.09 -3.18
C SER A 16 -14.04 4.67 -3.38
N VAL A 17 -13.81 5.88 -2.89
CA VAL A 17 -12.48 6.53 -2.94
C VAL A 17 -11.48 5.77 -2.06
N VAL A 18 -11.88 5.41 -0.84
CA VAL A 18 -11.07 4.57 0.07
C VAL A 18 -10.73 3.22 -0.56
N ASN A 19 -11.72 2.55 -1.17
CA ASN A 19 -11.49 1.25 -1.79
C ASN A 19 -10.55 1.35 -3.01
N HIS A 20 -10.68 2.41 -3.81
CA HIS A 20 -9.82 2.66 -4.96
C HIS A 20 -8.38 2.96 -4.54
N ASP A 21 -8.18 3.79 -3.52
CA ASP A 21 -6.86 4.11 -2.99
C ASP A 21 -6.16 2.88 -2.39
N LEU A 22 -6.85 2.12 -1.54
CA LEU A 22 -6.32 0.88 -0.97
C LEU A 22 -6.00 -0.16 -2.04
N SER A 23 -6.85 -0.31 -3.06
CA SER A 23 -6.59 -1.22 -4.18
C SER A 23 -5.35 -0.80 -4.98
N ARG A 24 -5.20 0.50 -5.24
CA ARG A 24 -4.02 1.06 -5.93
C ARG A 24 -2.74 0.82 -5.13
N LEU A 25 -2.78 1.05 -3.81
CA LEU A 25 -1.63 0.83 -2.94
C LEU A 25 -1.26 -0.66 -2.83
N PHE A 26 -2.25 -1.54 -2.76
CA PHE A 26 -2.02 -2.99 -2.74
C PHE A 26 -1.41 -3.49 -4.06
N ALA A 27 -1.86 -2.94 -5.20
CA ALA A 27 -1.24 -3.22 -6.50
C ALA A 27 0.22 -2.75 -6.55
N ALA A 28 0.54 -1.59 -5.97
CA ALA A 28 1.92 -1.10 -5.87
C ALA A 28 2.80 -2.03 -5.01
N VAL A 29 2.29 -2.53 -3.87
CA VAL A 29 2.99 -3.54 -3.05
C VAL A 29 3.26 -4.80 -3.86
N THR A 30 2.27 -5.29 -4.60
CA THR A 30 2.38 -6.53 -5.39
C THR A 30 3.42 -6.38 -6.51
N SER A 31 3.38 -5.26 -7.25
CA SER A 31 4.37 -4.93 -8.27
C SER A 31 5.79 -4.84 -7.68
N ALA A 32 5.95 -4.17 -6.55
CA ALA A 32 7.24 -4.04 -5.88
C ALA A 32 7.76 -5.39 -5.33
N ARG A 33 6.90 -6.32 -4.91
CA ARG A 33 7.28 -7.70 -4.55
C ARG A 33 7.81 -8.49 -5.73
N VAL A 34 7.17 -8.37 -6.89
CA VAL A 34 7.64 -9.03 -8.12
C VAL A 34 9.01 -8.48 -8.51
N ALA A 35 9.19 -7.15 -8.48
CA ALA A 35 10.47 -6.52 -8.77
C ALA A 35 11.57 -6.95 -7.79
N ASP A 36 11.30 -6.94 -6.47
CA ASP A 36 12.24 -7.37 -5.43
C ASP A 36 12.64 -8.86 -5.61
N ARG A 37 11.68 -9.74 -5.97
CA ARG A 37 11.98 -11.15 -6.26
C ARG A 37 12.80 -11.32 -7.54
N GLN A 38 12.51 -10.56 -8.59
CA GLN A 38 13.29 -10.58 -9.84
C GLN A 38 14.73 -10.08 -9.61
N ALA A 39 14.90 -9.01 -8.83
CA ALA A 39 16.20 -8.49 -8.45
C ALA A 39 17.01 -9.50 -7.61
N ARG A 40 16.34 -10.28 -6.74
CA ARG A 40 16.95 -11.42 -6.04
C ARG A 40 17.35 -12.56 -6.96
N GLY A 41 16.53 -12.89 -7.97
CA GLY A 41 16.82 -13.94 -8.94
C GLY A 41 17.94 -13.59 -9.94
N ARG A 42 18.18 -12.29 -10.20
CA ARG A 42 19.24 -11.80 -11.10
C ARG A 42 20.60 -11.56 -10.45
N LEU A 43 20.73 -11.91 -9.17
CA LEU A 43 21.89 -11.81 -8.29
C LEU A 43 23.26 -11.57 -8.97
N ARG A 44 23.60 -10.29 -9.21
CA ARG A 44 24.96 -9.80 -8.95
C ARG A 44 24.97 -9.35 -7.49
N TRP A 45 25.77 -10.02 -6.69
CA TRP A 45 25.90 -9.84 -5.24
C TRP A 45 26.48 -8.49 -4.82
N ASP A 46 26.84 -7.64 -5.78
CA ASP A 46 27.73 -6.49 -5.57
C ASP A 46 27.04 -5.11 -5.62
N ASP A 47 25.71 -5.05 -5.65
CA ASP A 47 25.02 -3.76 -5.65
C ASP A 47 24.50 -3.39 -4.25
N PRO A 48 25.24 -2.58 -3.46
CA PRO A 48 24.83 -2.17 -2.12
C PRO A 48 23.61 -1.24 -2.12
N PHE A 49 23.22 -0.71 -3.28
CA PHE A 49 22.00 0.05 -3.45
C PHE A 49 20.98 -0.82 -4.17
N ARG A 50 20.11 -1.50 -3.42
CA ARG A 50 18.93 -2.17 -3.99
C ARG A 50 17.76 -1.18 -4.03
N PRO A 51 17.58 -0.39 -5.11
CA PRO A 51 16.47 0.55 -5.23
C PRO A 51 15.11 -0.16 -5.10
N ASP A 52 15.03 -1.42 -5.54
CA ASP A 52 13.80 -2.23 -5.45
C ASP A 52 13.44 -2.60 -4.01
N ALA A 53 14.43 -2.83 -3.15
CA ALA A 53 14.19 -3.10 -1.74
C ALA A 53 13.67 -1.85 -1.02
N TYR A 54 14.24 -0.68 -1.33
CA TYR A 54 13.73 0.58 -0.80
C TYR A 54 12.32 0.89 -1.32
N ARG A 55 12.07 0.66 -2.61
CA ARG A 55 10.77 0.87 -3.25
C ARG A 55 9.69 0.01 -2.62
N LEU A 56 9.95 -1.28 -2.36
CA LEU A 56 9.00 -2.15 -1.68
C LEU A 56 8.76 -1.74 -0.22
N ALA A 57 9.80 -1.34 0.52
CA ALA A 57 9.63 -0.82 1.88
C ALA A 57 8.74 0.45 1.89
N SER A 58 8.95 1.36 0.94
CA SER A 58 8.14 2.57 0.76
C SER A 58 6.68 2.22 0.44
N SER A 59 6.43 1.30 -0.49
CA SER A 59 5.07 0.86 -0.84
C SER A 59 4.34 0.21 0.34
N LEU A 60 5.03 -0.65 1.11
CA LEU A 60 4.46 -1.27 2.31
C LEU A 60 4.09 -0.22 3.36
N ARG A 61 4.95 0.79 3.56
CA ARG A 61 4.71 1.87 4.52
C ARG A 61 3.53 2.74 4.10
N ALA A 62 3.41 3.05 2.81
CA ALA A 62 2.27 3.81 2.27
C ALA A 62 0.95 3.07 2.47
N TYR A 63 0.92 1.76 2.18
CA TYR A 63 -0.28 0.93 2.40
C TYR A 63 -0.66 0.86 3.89
N ALA A 64 0.31 0.63 4.78
CA ALA A 64 0.06 0.62 6.22
C ALA A 64 -0.45 1.97 6.74
N ARG A 65 0.12 3.09 6.27
CA ARG A 65 -0.34 4.44 6.62
C ARG A 65 -1.75 4.73 6.13
N ALA A 66 -2.11 4.26 4.94
CA ALA A 66 -3.47 4.40 4.42
C ALA A 66 -4.47 3.61 5.28
N LEU A 67 -4.15 2.37 5.65
CA LEU A 67 -4.97 1.57 6.56
C LEU A 67 -5.15 2.26 7.92
N GLU A 68 -4.08 2.77 8.52
CA GLU A 68 -4.15 3.56 9.75
C GLU A 68 -5.05 4.80 9.59
N GLY A 69 -4.89 5.54 8.49
CA GLY A 69 -5.70 6.73 8.18
C GLY A 69 -7.19 6.42 8.05
N TYR A 70 -7.53 5.23 7.55
CA TYR A 70 -8.90 4.72 7.47
C TYR A 70 -9.36 3.95 8.72
N ARG A 71 -8.55 3.91 9.79
CA ARG A 71 -8.80 3.14 11.03
C ARG A 71 -9.04 1.65 10.80
N LEU A 72 -8.38 1.11 9.78
CA LEU A 72 -8.39 -0.32 9.46
C LEU A 72 -7.19 -1.03 10.09
N PRO A 73 -7.34 -2.29 10.50
CA PRO A 73 -6.22 -3.06 11.02
C PRO A 73 -5.19 -3.33 9.92
N VAL A 74 -3.91 -3.16 10.26
CA VAL A 74 -2.80 -3.54 9.37
C VAL A 74 -2.65 -5.06 9.38
N PRO A 75 -2.73 -5.75 8.23
CA PRO A 75 -2.56 -7.20 8.17
C PRO A 75 -1.20 -7.66 8.73
N PRO A 76 -1.13 -8.78 9.45
CA PRO A 76 0.10 -9.26 10.07
C PRO A 76 1.24 -9.45 9.05
N VAL A 77 0.93 -9.97 7.86
CA VAL A 77 1.90 -10.13 6.76
C VAL A 77 2.58 -8.82 6.37
N ILE A 78 1.85 -7.70 6.38
CA ILE A 78 2.42 -6.38 6.06
C ILE A 78 3.32 -5.89 7.21
N ARG A 79 2.92 -6.13 8.47
CA ARG A 79 3.73 -5.81 9.64
C ARG A 79 5.03 -6.60 9.66
N ASP A 80 4.96 -7.90 9.39
CA ASP A 80 6.12 -8.79 9.36
C ASP A 80 7.09 -8.39 8.24
N GLU A 81 6.59 -8.08 7.04
CA GLU A 81 7.43 -7.59 5.94
C GLU A 81 8.08 -6.24 6.24
N LEU A 82 7.36 -5.31 6.88
CA LEU A 82 7.94 -4.05 7.34
C LEU A 82 9.04 -4.29 8.37
N ARG A 83 8.83 -5.23 9.29
CA ARG A 83 9.78 -5.57 10.34
C ARG A 83 11.05 -6.22 9.81
N LEU A 84 10.91 -7.18 8.89
CA LEU A 84 12.04 -7.79 8.20
C LEU A 84 12.90 -6.74 7.47
N ARG A 85 12.27 -5.66 7.02
CA ARG A 85 12.92 -4.57 6.26
C ARG A 85 13.48 -3.45 7.13
N SER A 86 12.92 -3.21 8.31
CA SER A 86 13.40 -2.19 9.25
C SER A 86 14.58 -2.68 10.09
N GLY A 87 14.91 -3.98 10.05
CA GLY A 87 15.99 -4.55 10.84
C GLY A 87 15.77 -4.45 12.36
N LEU A 88 14.54 -4.14 12.79
CA LEU A 88 14.24 -3.94 14.20
C LEU A 88 14.11 -5.29 14.94
N PRO A 89 14.93 -5.55 15.98
CA PRO A 89 14.65 -6.64 16.89
C PRO A 89 13.34 -6.36 17.65
N LEU A 90 12.71 -7.45 18.14
CA LEU A 90 11.48 -7.40 18.94
C LEU A 90 11.69 -6.55 20.19
#